data_AF-A0A165NFY9-F1
#
_entry.id   AF-A0A165NFY9-F1
#
_cell.length_a   1.000
_cell.length_b   1.000
_cell.length_c   1.000
_cell.angle_alpha   90.00
_cell.angle_beta   90.00
_cell.angle_gamma   90.00
#
_symmetry.space_group_name_H-M   'P 1'
#
loop_
_entity.id
_entity.type
_entity.pdbx_description
1 polymer ?
#
loop_
_entity_poly.entity_id
_entity_poly.type
_entity_poly.pdbx_seq_one_letter_code
_entity_poly.pdbx_strand_id
1 'polypeptide(L)'
;MMLYTCNIPFYILPRFDTVLVNLGAGADRGLQGYRVAQVRVVFSLPPRIISRLFEKPPPMHLAYVEWFSSFSAAPDPNTGMYKVQRSVRDGERQVSIVPVSQIERSVHLFPKFGAMVPREWTSSTVLDVAPAFFVNPFLNRHTFVTFL
;
A
#
# COMPACT_ATOMS: atom_id res chain seq x y z
N MET A 1 31.50 14.65 4.60
CA MET A 1 30.86 13.52 3.90
C MET A 1 30.95 12.32 4.81
N MET A 2 29.94 12.12 5.67
CA MET A 2 29.84 10.96 6.56
C MET A 2 28.47 10.36 6.35
N LEU A 3 28.44 9.20 5.71
CA LEU A 3 27.25 8.35 5.63
C LEU A 3 27.13 7.68 6.99
N TYR A 4 26.13 8.07 7.78
CA TYR A 4 25.76 7.33 8.98
C TYR A 4 25.07 6.04 8.55
N THR A 5 25.86 4.96 8.41
CA THR A 5 25.33 3.60 8.49
C THR A 5 24.89 3.37 9.93
N CYS A 6 23.59 3.49 10.18
CA CYS A 6 22.98 3.08 11.43
C CYS A 6 23.11 1.55 11.54
N ASN A 7 24.05 1.11 12.37
CA ASN A 7 24.32 -0.28 12.67
C ASN A 7 23.31 -0.72 13.74
N ILE A 8 22.20 -1.33 13.32
CA ILE A 8 21.16 -1.87 14.22
C ILE A 8 21.32 -3.40 14.23
N PRO A 9 21.82 -4.01 15.31
CA PRO A 9 21.97 -5.45 15.39
C PRO A 9 20.65 -6.06 15.88
N PHE A 10 19.63 -6.14 15.03
CA PHE A 10 18.48 -7.05 15.10
C PHE A 10 17.72 -6.87 13.77
N TYR A 11 17.44 -7.98 13.06
CA TYR A 11 16.70 -8.02 11.80
C TYR A 11 15.24 -7.56 12.00
N ILE A 12 15.02 -6.27 12.26
CA ILE A 12 13.69 -5.66 12.14
C ILE A 12 13.55 -5.32 10.66
N LEU A 13 13.05 -6.30 9.90
CA LEU A 13 12.62 -6.04 8.53
C LEU A 13 11.62 -4.86 8.56
N PRO A 14 11.79 -3.83 7.73
CA PRO A 14 10.97 -2.65 7.78
C PRO A 14 9.49 -3.04 7.65
N ARG A 15 8.70 -2.69 8.69
CA ARG A 15 7.25 -2.83 8.67
C ARG A 15 6.73 -1.69 7.81
N PHE A 16 6.48 -1.99 6.56
CA PHE A 16 5.93 -1.04 5.61
C PHE A 16 4.42 -1.00 5.75
N ASP A 17 3.88 0.19 5.98
CA ASP A 17 2.45 0.39 6.13
C ASP A 17 1.72 0.19 4.79
N THR A 18 0.55 -0.44 4.89
CA THR A 18 -0.39 -0.57 3.79
C THR A 18 -1.41 0.54 3.86
N VAL A 19 -1.66 1.20 2.72
CA VAL A 19 -2.48 2.39 2.62
C VAL A 19 -3.50 2.29 1.50
N LEU A 20 -4.61 3.00 1.65
CA LEU A 20 -5.58 3.24 0.60
C LEU A 20 -5.21 4.52 -0.15
N VAL A 21 -5.01 4.42 -1.45
CA VAL A 21 -4.67 5.55 -2.32
C VAL A 21 -5.87 5.88 -3.21
N ASN A 22 -6.21 7.16 -3.28
CA ASN A 22 -7.22 7.69 -4.19
C ASN A 22 -6.58 8.02 -5.55
N LEU A 23 -7.03 7.35 -6.60
CA LEU A 23 -6.53 7.54 -7.97
C LEU A 23 -7.23 8.70 -8.72
N GLY A 24 -8.01 9.52 -8.01
CA GLY A 24 -8.68 10.71 -8.54
C GLY A 24 -10.14 10.49 -8.95
N ALA A 25 -10.65 9.27 -8.83
CA ALA A 25 -12.05 8.91 -9.08
C ALA A 25 -12.76 8.35 -7.82
N GLY A 26 -12.13 8.48 -6.65
CA GLY A 26 -12.70 8.03 -5.39
C GLY A 26 -13.95 8.84 -5.03
N ALA A 27 -15.06 8.16 -4.80
CA ALA A 27 -16.27 8.74 -4.22
C ALA A 27 -16.30 8.54 -2.69
N ASP A 28 -17.25 9.18 -2.00
CA ASP A 28 -17.48 8.99 -0.57
C ASP A 28 -17.92 7.56 -0.21
N ARG A 29 -18.53 6.87 -1.19
CA ARG A 29 -19.00 5.48 -1.09
C ARG A 29 -18.46 4.64 -2.24
N GLY A 30 -18.17 3.38 -1.93
CA GLY A 30 -17.59 2.43 -2.86
C GLY A 30 -16.08 2.59 -3.04
N LEU A 31 -15.47 1.52 -3.55
CA LEU A 31 -14.02 1.41 -3.74
C LEU A 31 -13.57 1.72 -5.18
N GLN A 32 -14.50 2.18 -6.02
CA GLN A 32 -14.16 2.61 -7.37
C GLN A 32 -13.22 3.82 -7.30
N GLY A 33 -12.12 3.76 -8.04
CA GLY A 33 -11.08 4.79 -8.00
C GLY A 33 -10.12 4.71 -6.82
N TYR A 34 -10.26 3.74 -5.90
CA TYR A 34 -9.29 3.49 -4.84
C TYR A 34 -8.45 2.25 -5.12
N ARG A 35 -7.23 2.23 -4.60
CA ARG A 35 -6.34 1.07 -4.68
C ARG A 35 -5.47 0.95 -3.43
N VAL A 36 -5.24 -0.28 -2.99
CA VAL A 36 -4.32 -0.55 -1.87
C VAL A 36 -2.88 -0.54 -2.36
N ALA A 37 -2.01 0.09 -1.60
CA ALA A 37 -0.58 0.11 -1.85
C ALA A 37 0.21 -0.12 -0.55
N GLN A 38 1.44 -0.60 -0.67
CA GLN A 38 2.40 -0.65 0.41
C GLN A 38 3.42 0.48 0.23
N VAL A 39 3.56 1.36 1.22
CA VAL A 39 4.51 2.48 1.17
C VAL A 39 5.90 1.96 1.53
N ARG A 40 6.87 2.10 0.62
CA ARG A 40 8.27 1.74 0.92
C ARG A 40 9.08 2.93 1.43
N VAL A 41 8.87 4.11 0.84
CA VAL A 41 9.64 5.31 1.19
C VAL A 41 8.76 6.54 1.02
N VAL A 42 8.84 7.47 1.97
CA VAL A 42 8.31 8.84 1.84
C VAL A 42 9.48 9.80 1.74
N PHE A 43 9.46 10.69 0.75
CA PHE A 43 10.56 11.60 0.47
C PHE A 43 10.08 12.92 -0.13
N SER A 44 10.97 13.90 -0.12
CA SER A 44 10.81 15.19 -0.78
C SER A 44 11.98 15.44 -1.71
N LEU A 45 11.70 16.09 -2.84
CA LEU A 45 12.74 16.44 -3.80
C LEU A 45 13.40 17.77 -3.41
N PRO A 46 14.74 17.87 -3.40
CA PRO A 46 15.44 19.13 -3.23
C PRO A 46 15.00 20.18 -4.28
N PRO A 47 14.88 21.47 -3.93
CA PRO A 47 14.43 22.52 -4.86
C PRO A 47 15.23 22.59 -6.17
N ARG A 48 16.55 22.33 -6.11
CA ARG A 48 17.43 22.29 -7.28
C ARG A 48 17.04 21.21 -8.30
N ILE A 49 16.52 20.09 -7.84
CA ILE A 49 16.06 18.98 -8.68
C ILE A 49 14.68 19.31 -9.24
N ILE A 50 13.81 19.90 -8.42
CA ILE A 50 12.47 20.33 -8.84
C ILE A 50 12.55 21.28 -10.03
N SER A 51 13.37 22.34 -9.94
CA SER A 51 13.52 23.33 -11.01
C SER A 51 14.14 22.78 -12.30
N ARG A 52 14.78 21.60 -12.26
CA ARG A 52 15.38 20.95 -13.43
C ARG A 52 14.45 19.94 -14.08
N LEU A 53 13.65 19.22 -13.29
CA LEU A 53 12.84 18.10 -13.77
C LEU A 53 11.38 18.48 -14.03
N PHE A 54 10.88 19.57 -13.44
CA PHE A 54 9.48 19.94 -13.54
C PHE A 54 9.30 21.41 -13.94
N GLU A 55 8.43 21.65 -14.92
CA GLU A 55 8.00 23.00 -15.32
C GLU A 55 7.14 23.68 -14.25
N LYS A 56 6.39 22.89 -13.49
CA LYS A 56 5.55 23.32 -12.35
C LYS A 56 5.97 22.55 -11.10
N PRO A 57 6.00 23.19 -9.91
CA PRO A 57 6.45 22.52 -8.71
C PRO A 57 5.55 21.31 -8.39
N PRO A 58 6.12 20.10 -8.21
CA PRO A 58 5.36 18.95 -7.79
C PRO A 58 4.92 19.09 -6.32
N PRO A 59 4.00 18.23 -5.86
CA PRO A 59 3.67 18.15 -4.44
C PRO A 59 4.90 17.95 -3.57
N MET A 60 4.91 18.61 -2.39
CA MET A 60 6.07 18.68 -1.50
C MET A 60 6.53 17.31 -1.00
N HIS A 61 5.59 16.40 -0.73
CA HIS A 61 5.87 15.06 -0.23
C HIS A 61 5.36 14.01 -1.22
N LEU A 62 6.25 13.09 -1.56
CA LEU A 62 6.01 11.98 -2.46
C LEU A 62 6.23 10.66 -1.71
N ALA A 63 5.50 9.63 -2.11
CA ALA A 63 5.63 8.28 -1.59
C ALA A 63 5.93 7.32 -2.74
N TYR A 64 6.96 6.49 -2.58
CA TYR A 64 7.17 5.31 -3.41
C TYR A 64 6.31 4.18 -2.87
N VAL A 65 5.43 3.65 -3.72
CA VAL A 65 4.46 2.64 -3.34
C VAL A 65 4.51 1.44 -4.26
N GLU A 66 4.25 0.26 -3.69
CA GLU A 66 4.04 -0.98 -4.41
C GLU A 66 2.56 -1.35 -4.39
N TRP A 67 1.99 -1.66 -5.54
CA TRP A 67 0.54 -1.82 -5.66
C TRP A 67 0.05 -3.23 -5.36
N PHE A 68 -1.13 -3.29 -4.77
CA PHE A 68 -1.98 -4.49 -4.82
C PHE A 68 -2.95 -4.40 -6.01
N SER A 69 -3.66 -5.46 -6.32
CA SER A 69 -4.68 -5.52 -7.35
C SER A 69 -5.80 -4.51 -7.05
N SER A 70 -6.50 -4.08 -8.09
CA SER A 70 -7.74 -3.32 -7.92
C SER A 70 -8.78 -4.16 -7.15
N PHE A 71 -9.72 -3.47 -6.51
CA PHE A 71 -10.84 -4.12 -5.85
C PHE A 71 -11.75 -4.80 -6.88
N SER A 72 -12.27 -5.98 -6.54
CA SER A 72 -13.35 -6.63 -7.28
C SER A 72 -14.64 -5.82 -7.18
N ALA A 73 -15.58 -6.03 -8.11
CA ALA A 73 -16.88 -5.34 -8.09
C ALA A 73 -17.69 -5.65 -6.81
N ALA A 74 -17.54 -6.86 -6.27
CA ALA A 74 -18.19 -7.31 -5.04
C ALA A 74 -17.17 -7.92 -4.07
N PRO A 75 -17.43 -7.87 -2.75
CA PRO A 75 -16.61 -8.54 -1.76
C PRO A 75 -16.74 -10.07 -1.86
N ASP A 76 -15.81 -10.79 -1.22
CA ASP A 76 -15.88 -12.25 -1.11
C ASP A 76 -17.15 -12.67 -0.33
N PRO A 77 -18.00 -13.55 -0.89
CA PRO A 77 -19.31 -13.88 -0.27
C PRO A 77 -19.22 -14.54 1.11
N ASN A 78 -18.12 -15.23 1.42
CA ASN A 78 -17.99 -15.97 2.67
C ASN A 78 -17.48 -15.07 3.81
N THR A 79 -16.63 -14.10 3.46
CA THR A 79 -15.99 -13.22 4.45
C THR A 79 -16.59 -11.82 4.51
N GLY A 80 -17.30 -11.39 3.47
CA GLY A 80 -17.76 -10.01 3.31
C GLY A 80 -16.62 -9.00 3.09
N MET A 81 -15.38 -9.46 2.88
CA MET A 81 -14.20 -8.61 2.71
C MET A 81 -13.72 -8.61 1.27
N TYR A 82 -13.08 -7.51 0.86
CA TYR A 82 -12.49 -7.44 -0.46
C TYR A 82 -11.14 -8.16 -0.50
N LYS A 83 -10.96 -9.01 -1.52
CA LYS A 83 -9.71 -9.70 -1.77
C LYS A 83 -8.81 -8.84 -2.65
N VAL A 84 -7.55 -8.70 -2.24
CA VAL A 84 -6.48 -8.07 -3.02
C VAL A 84 -5.26 -8.98 -3.13
N GLN A 85 -4.50 -8.84 -4.20
CA GLN A 85 -3.27 -9.61 -4.44
C GLN A 85 -2.15 -8.66 -4.79
N ARG A 86 -0.89 -9.05 -4.56
CA ARG A 86 0.25 -8.21 -4.97
C ARG A 86 0.22 -8.05 -6.50
N SER A 87 0.31 -6.81 -6.99
CA SER A 87 0.25 -6.55 -8.43
C SER A 87 1.62 -6.79 -9.04
N VAL A 88 1.72 -7.80 -9.90
CA VAL A 88 2.95 -8.21 -10.58
C VAL A 88 2.70 -8.21 -12.08
N ARG A 89 3.57 -7.55 -12.84
CA ARG A 89 3.54 -7.49 -14.29
C ARG A 89 4.91 -7.87 -14.82
N ASP A 90 4.95 -8.86 -15.73
CA ASP A 90 6.19 -9.35 -16.33
C ASP A 90 7.23 -9.83 -15.31
N GLY A 91 6.77 -10.40 -14.19
CA GLY A 91 7.62 -10.87 -13.07
C GLY A 91 8.02 -9.78 -12.08
N GLU A 92 7.78 -8.51 -12.40
CA GLU A 92 8.16 -7.37 -11.57
C GLU A 92 6.97 -6.78 -10.81
N ARG A 93 7.25 -6.28 -9.60
CA ARG A 93 6.24 -5.62 -8.76
C ARG A 93 5.81 -4.31 -9.42
N GLN A 94 4.51 -4.09 -9.52
CA GLN A 94 4.01 -2.83 -10.03
C GLN A 94 4.22 -1.74 -8.98
N VAL A 95 4.99 -0.72 -9.33
CA VAL A 95 5.36 0.38 -8.43
C VAL A 95 4.99 1.73 -9.02
N SER A 96 4.82 2.74 -8.17
CA SER A 96 4.62 4.13 -8.61
C SER A 96 5.09 5.12 -7.55
N ILE A 97 5.32 6.36 -7.97
CA ILE A 97 5.52 7.50 -7.06
C ILE A 97 4.21 8.28 -7.04
N VAL A 98 3.60 8.42 -5.86
CA VAL A 98 2.34 9.15 -5.67
C VAL A 98 2.55 10.31 -4.71
N PRO A 99 1.85 11.44 -4.88
CA PRO A 99 1.76 12.47 -3.85
C PRO A 99 1.22 11.89 -2.55
N VAL A 100 1.82 12.26 -1.41
CA VAL A 100 1.31 11.81 -0.10
C VAL A 100 -0.14 12.30 0.13
N SER A 101 -0.55 13.40 -0.50
CA SER A 101 -1.93 13.89 -0.46
C SER A 101 -2.95 12.96 -1.11
N GLN A 102 -2.53 11.99 -1.93
CA GLN A 102 -3.42 10.94 -2.48
C GLN A 102 -3.63 9.77 -1.51
N ILE A 103 -2.82 9.70 -0.45
CA ILE A 103 -2.95 8.67 0.58
C ILE A 103 -4.06 9.10 1.54
N GLU A 104 -5.16 8.35 1.53
CA GLU A 104 -6.34 8.67 2.33
C GLU A 104 -6.21 8.20 3.78
N ARG A 105 -5.70 6.97 3.95
CA ARG A 105 -5.63 6.30 5.26
C ARG A 105 -4.82 5.01 5.19
N SER A 106 -4.35 4.55 6.34
CA SER A 106 -3.83 3.20 6.50
C SER A 106 -4.96 2.17 6.43
N VAL A 107 -4.64 1.01 5.87
CA VAL A 107 -5.53 -0.17 5.80
C VAL A 107 -4.79 -1.38 6.34
N HIS A 108 -5.51 -2.32 6.95
CA HIS A 108 -4.94 -3.59 7.39
C HIS A 108 -5.30 -4.68 6.40
N LEU A 109 -4.29 -5.50 6.11
CA LEU A 109 -4.41 -6.67 5.25
C LEU A 109 -4.32 -7.94 6.10
N PHE A 110 -5.31 -8.81 5.97
CA PHE A 110 -5.27 -10.15 6.53
C PHE A 110 -4.81 -11.13 5.45
N PRO A 111 -3.73 -11.89 5.65
CA PRO A 111 -3.29 -12.86 4.66
C PRO A 111 -4.33 -13.97 4.52
N LYS A 112 -4.63 -14.35 3.28
CA LYS A 112 -5.46 -15.52 2.99
C LYS A 112 -4.58 -16.76 3.05
N PHE A 113 -4.87 -17.66 3.98
CA PHE A 113 -4.25 -18.97 4.10
C PHE A 113 -5.29 -20.09 3.93
N GLY A 114 -4.82 -21.31 3.68
CA GLY A 114 -5.66 -22.50 3.57
C GLY A 114 -6.03 -23.07 4.94
N ALA A 115 -6.19 -24.38 5.04
CA ALA A 115 -6.50 -25.04 6.32
C ALA A 115 -5.41 -24.86 7.40
N MET A 116 -4.16 -24.60 6.98
CA MET A 116 -3.02 -24.40 7.86
C MET A 116 -2.25 -23.14 7.43
N VAL A 117 -1.84 -22.34 8.40
CA VAL A 117 -0.93 -21.21 8.19
C VAL A 117 0.48 -21.77 7.98
N PRO A 118 1.19 -21.41 6.90
CA PRO A 118 2.56 -21.84 6.71
C PRO A 118 3.47 -21.32 7.83
N ARG A 119 4.34 -22.18 8.38
CA ARG A 119 5.16 -21.86 9.57
C ARG A 119 6.29 -20.87 9.28
N GLU A 120 6.65 -20.74 8.01
CA GLU A 120 7.63 -19.80 7.50
C GLU A 120 7.09 -18.36 7.41
N TRP A 121 5.79 -18.17 7.61
CA TRP A 121 5.19 -16.84 7.62
C TRP A 121 5.52 -16.12 8.93
N THR A 122 6.17 -14.97 8.78
CA THR A 122 6.42 -14.04 9.88
C THR A 122 5.68 -12.75 9.60
N SER A 123 5.47 -11.93 10.64
CA SER A 123 4.86 -10.60 10.47
C SER A 123 5.61 -9.71 9.47
N SER A 124 6.91 -9.96 9.28
CA SER A 124 7.75 -9.27 8.32
C SER A 124 7.74 -9.83 6.90
N THR A 125 7.49 -11.12 6.72
CA THR A 125 7.55 -11.77 5.39
C THR A 125 6.18 -11.93 4.75
N VAL A 126 5.12 -11.95 5.56
CA VAL A 126 3.77 -12.32 5.12
C VAL A 126 3.22 -11.42 4.00
N LEU A 127 3.55 -10.13 4.00
CA LEU A 127 3.14 -9.18 2.95
C LEU A 127 3.85 -9.39 1.61
N ASP A 128 4.96 -10.13 1.60
CA ASP A 128 5.74 -10.46 0.40
C ASP A 128 5.43 -11.88 -0.11
N VAL A 129 5.10 -12.83 0.77
CA VAL A 129 4.93 -14.26 0.41
C VAL A 129 3.47 -14.72 0.29
N ALA A 130 2.52 -14.07 0.96
CA ALA A 130 1.14 -14.54 0.93
C ALA A 130 0.50 -14.28 -0.45
N PRO A 131 -0.24 -15.25 -1.00
CA PRO A 131 -0.76 -15.18 -2.37
C PRO A 131 -1.90 -14.18 -2.54
N ALA A 132 -2.60 -13.87 -1.45
CA ALA A 132 -3.72 -12.95 -1.42
C ALA A 132 -3.96 -12.44 0.00
N PHE A 133 -4.67 -11.32 0.08
CA PHE A 133 -5.04 -10.67 1.33
C PHE A 133 -6.51 -10.25 1.29
N PHE A 134 -7.13 -10.19 2.46
CA PHE A 134 -8.41 -9.54 2.67
C PHE A 134 -8.19 -8.17 3.27
N VAL A 135 -8.86 -7.17 2.73
CA VAL A 135 -8.81 -5.79 3.24
C VAL A 135 -9.81 -5.66 4.37
N ASN A 136 -9.36 -5.18 5.53
CA ASN A 136 -10.22 -4.97 6.70
C ASN A 136 -11.05 -3.67 6.57
N PRO A 137 -12.38 -3.76 6.42
CA PRO A 137 -13.23 -2.57 6.34
C PRO A 137 -13.52 -1.93 7.71
N PHE A 138 -13.24 -2.63 8.82
CA PHE A 138 -13.69 -2.25 10.17
C PHE A 138 -12.70 -1.41 10.97
N LEU A 139 -11.63 -0.95 10.33
CA LEU A 139 -10.55 -0.21 10.99
C LEU A 139 -11.00 1.12 11.59
N ASN A 140 -11.86 1.83 10.89
CA ASN A 140 -12.43 3.09 11.33
C ASN A 140 -13.77 3.33 10.63
N ARG A 141 -14.58 4.22 11.20
CA ARG A 141 -15.93 4.54 10.69
C ARG A 141 -15.92 4.99 9.23
N HIS A 142 -14.91 5.75 8.81
CA HIS A 142 -14.79 6.21 7.43
C HIS A 142 -14.51 5.06 6.47
N THR A 143 -13.60 4.14 6.82
CA THR A 143 -13.32 2.92 6.05
C THR A 143 -14.58 2.09 5.92
N PHE A 144 -15.31 1.89 7.02
CA PHE A 144 -16.57 1.14 6.97
C PHE A 144 -17.58 1.76 6.01
N VAL A 145 -17.76 3.09 6.03
CA VAL A 145 -18.68 3.79 5.13
C VAL A 145 -18.21 3.77 3.67
N THR A 146 -16.92 3.86 3.40
CA THR A 146 -16.38 3.78 2.02
C THR A 146 -16.49 2.38 1.44
N PHE A 147 -16.45 1.34 2.27
CA PHE A 147 -16.54 -0.06 1.85
C PHE A 147 -17.99 -0.58 1.73
N LEU A 148 -18.98 0.19 2.19
CA LEU A 148 -20.41 -0.03 1.96
C LEU A 148 -20.86 0.47 0.57
#